data_AF-A0AAN7ZKD2-F1
#
_entry.id   AF-A0AAN7ZKD2-F1
#
_cell.length_a   1.000
_cell.length_b   1.000
_cell.length_c   1.000
_cell.angle_alpha   90.00
_cell.angle_beta   90.00
_cell.angle_gamma   90.00
#
_symmetry.space_group_name_H-M   'P 1'
#
loop_
_entity.id
_entity.type
_entity.pdbx_description
1 polymer ?
#
loop_
_entity_poly.entity_id
_entity_poly.type
_entity_poly.pdbx_seq_one_letter_code
_entity_poly.pdbx_strand_id
1 'polypeptide(L)'
;MYKFLLRIVIASAVFTVKGDFTETIANKTHDQYNTSTEKKCECAVFNTSQPTLEDEPIMMQMTIQVECNDEGETTCSKLCEALALAAHDEAPKLLCATVGNYNNLEVFLYSRVCDCDTWHFTGLSRNNICCSEYEAIGCSEEDLTP
;
A
#
# COMPACT_ATOMS: atom_id res chain seq x y z
N MET A 1 -67.81 17.95 -25.25
CA MET A 1 -67.11 16.73 -24.83
C MET A 1 -66.73 16.93 -23.36
N TYR A 2 -67.62 16.67 -22.39
CA TYR A 2 -67.75 15.40 -21.64
C TYR A 2 -66.38 14.81 -21.26
N LYS A 3 -66.03 14.56 -20.00
CA LYS A 3 -66.75 14.61 -18.72
C LYS A 3 -65.67 14.39 -17.65
N PHE A 4 -65.64 15.24 -16.61
CA PHE A 4 -65.06 14.88 -15.32
C PHE A 4 -65.78 13.62 -14.81
N LEU A 5 -65.05 12.51 -14.75
CA LEU A 5 -65.37 11.25 -14.08
C LEU A 5 -64.00 10.65 -13.72
N LEU A 6 -63.67 10.19 -12.52
CA LEU A 6 -64.40 9.96 -11.30
C LEU A 6 -63.29 9.73 -10.25
N ARG A 7 -63.35 10.39 -9.10
CA ARG A 7 -62.61 9.93 -7.91
C ARG A 7 -63.30 8.65 -7.38
N ILE A 8 -62.63 8.01 -6.42
CA ILE A 8 -63.13 6.98 -5.49
C ILE A 8 -63.22 5.57 -6.15
N VAL A 9 -62.76 4.44 -5.60
CA VAL A 9 -62.46 4.01 -4.22
C VAL A 9 -61.36 2.92 -4.24
N ILE A 10 -60.52 3.02 -3.21
CA ILE A 10 -59.57 2.10 -2.57
C ILE A 10 -59.98 0.62 -2.59
N ALA A 11 -59.04 -0.28 -2.91
CA ALA A 11 -58.99 -1.66 -2.39
C ALA A 11 -57.55 -2.22 -2.42
N SER A 12 -56.87 -2.05 -1.29
CA SER A 12 -56.02 -3.05 -0.64
C SER A 12 -55.10 -3.96 -1.49
N ALA A 13 -53.82 -3.60 -1.56
CA ALA A 13 -52.72 -4.56 -1.38
C ALA A 13 -51.44 -3.80 -0.99
N VAL A 14 -51.45 -3.23 0.22
CA VAL A 14 -50.18 -3.09 0.94
C VAL A 14 -49.73 -4.53 1.22
N PHE A 15 -48.68 -4.98 0.54
CA PHE A 15 -47.99 -6.19 0.95
C PHE A 15 -47.31 -5.88 2.28
N THR A 16 -48.05 -6.04 3.37
CA THR A 16 -47.50 -6.27 4.69
C THR A 16 -46.85 -7.65 4.65
N VAL A 17 -45.59 -7.69 4.20
CA VAL A 17 -44.70 -8.79 4.54
C VAL A 17 -44.55 -8.72 6.06
N LYS A 18 -45.25 -9.63 6.73
CA LYS A 18 -45.05 -9.98 8.13
C LYS A 18 -43.68 -10.65 8.21
N GLY A 19 -42.63 -9.85 8.17
CA GLY A 19 -41.25 -10.26 8.44
C GLY A 19 -40.96 -9.85 9.87
N ASP A 20 -40.87 -10.84 10.74
CA ASP A 20 -40.62 -10.69 12.17
C ASP A 20 -39.36 -9.83 12.40
N PHE A 21 -39.56 -8.75 13.15
CA PHE A 21 -38.49 -7.91 13.66
C PHE A 21 -38.10 -8.50 15.01
N THR A 22 -37.15 -9.43 15.03
CA THR A 22 -36.15 -9.63 16.11
C THR A 22 -35.30 -10.87 15.78
N GLU A 23 -34.00 -10.76 16.03
CA GLU A 23 -32.96 -11.79 15.90
C GLU A 23 -32.58 -12.23 14.47
N THR A 24 -31.69 -11.46 13.83
CA THR A 24 -30.38 -11.97 13.38
C THR A 24 -29.47 -10.76 13.16
N ILE A 25 -28.87 -10.30 14.26
CA ILE A 25 -27.74 -9.37 14.22
C ILE A 25 -26.54 -10.12 13.64
N ALA A 26 -25.90 -9.50 12.65
CA ALA A 26 -24.52 -9.68 12.21
C ALA A 26 -24.03 -11.12 12.04
N ASN A 27 -24.27 -11.71 10.87
CA ASN A 27 -23.40 -12.75 10.32
C ASN A 27 -23.59 -12.83 8.80
N LYS A 28 -23.17 -11.78 8.10
CA LYS A 28 -22.95 -11.84 6.64
C LYS A 28 -21.99 -10.76 6.16
N THR A 29 -20.80 -10.74 6.76
CA THR A 29 -19.59 -10.20 6.15
C THR A 29 -18.45 -11.14 6.51
N HIS A 30 -18.54 -12.36 6.00
CA HIS A 30 -17.35 -13.09 5.61
C HIS A 30 -17.53 -13.31 4.11
N ASP A 31 -17.36 -12.22 3.35
CA ASP A 31 -16.72 -12.37 2.06
C ASP A 31 -15.41 -13.08 2.40
N GLN A 32 -15.42 -14.39 2.25
CA GLN A 32 -14.23 -15.17 2.21
C GLN A 32 -13.56 -14.77 0.90
N TYR A 33 -12.90 -13.61 0.92
CA TYR A 33 -11.77 -13.36 0.08
C TYR A 33 -10.78 -14.45 0.48
N ASN A 34 -10.86 -15.59 -0.19
CA ASN A 34 -9.69 -16.43 -0.41
C ASN A 34 -8.73 -15.54 -1.19
N THR A 35 -8.07 -14.62 -0.50
CA THR A 35 -6.87 -14.00 -1.02
C THR A 35 -5.90 -15.14 -1.14
N SER A 36 -5.46 -15.43 -2.35
CA SER A 36 -4.12 -15.98 -2.52
C SER A 36 -3.16 -14.96 -1.90
N THR A 37 -2.92 -15.06 -0.59
CA THR A 37 -1.89 -14.33 0.15
C THR A 37 -0.50 -14.75 -0.31
N GLU A 38 -0.42 -15.93 -0.94
CA GLU A 38 0.82 -16.59 -1.27
C GLU A 38 1.55 -15.96 -2.46
N LYS A 39 0.96 -15.07 -3.25
CA LYS A 39 1.55 -14.57 -4.51
C LYS A 39 1.69 -13.05 -4.55
N LYS A 40 2.42 -12.43 -3.62
CA LYS A 40 2.57 -10.96 -3.56
C LYS A 40 4.00 -10.54 -3.82
N CYS A 41 4.18 -9.41 -4.48
CA CYS A 41 5.46 -8.71 -4.52
C CYS A 41 5.42 -7.56 -3.51
N GLU A 42 6.51 -7.36 -2.78
CA GLU A 42 6.68 -6.34 -1.78
C GLU A 42 7.93 -5.52 -2.09
N CYS A 43 7.80 -4.20 -2.08
CA CYS A 43 8.89 -3.26 -2.22
C CYS A 43 9.10 -2.56 -0.88
N ALA A 44 10.32 -2.54 -0.38
CA ALA A 44 10.64 -1.95 0.91
C ALA A 44 11.90 -1.09 0.83
N VAL A 45 11.90 0.03 1.54
CA VAL A 45 13.02 0.96 1.64
C VAL A 45 13.57 0.90 3.05
N PHE A 46 14.87 0.58 3.18
CA PHE A 46 15.58 0.48 4.45
C PHE A 46 16.72 1.50 4.52
N ASN A 47 17.12 1.90 5.72
CA ASN A 47 18.34 2.68 5.97
C ASN A 47 19.57 1.81 6.26
N THR A 48 19.52 0.53 5.90
CA THR A 48 20.62 -0.44 6.04
C THR A 48 20.80 -1.19 4.74
N SER A 49 22.06 -1.52 4.42
CA SER A 49 22.42 -2.32 3.24
C SER A 49 22.25 -3.83 3.44
N GLN A 50 21.86 -4.26 4.65
CA GLN A 50 21.65 -5.67 5.00
C GLN A 50 20.45 -5.81 5.95
N PRO A 51 19.22 -5.53 5.48
CA PRO A 51 18.03 -5.68 6.30
C PRO A 51 17.72 -7.17 6.54
N THR A 52 17.24 -7.44 7.74
CA THR A 52 16.67 -8.70 8.19
C THR A 52 15.14 -8.62 8.14
N LEU A 53 14.46 -9.73 8.41
CA LEU A 53 13.00 -9.76 8.50
C LEU A 53 12.43 -8.99 9.70
N GLU A 54 13.26 -8.74 10.72
CA GLU A 54 12.88 -8.03 11.94
C GLU A 54 13.04 -6.51 11.81
N ASP A 55 13.80 -6.06 10.81
CA ASP A 55 14.01 -4.64 10.55
C ASP A 55 12.71 -4.00 10.02
N GLU A 56 12.35 -2.86 10.61
CA GLU A 56 11.21 -2.08 10.15
C GLU A 56 11.64 -1.21 8.95
N PRO A 57 10.98 -1.35 7.78
CA PRO A 57 11.29 -0.50 6.64
C PRO A 57 10.79 0.93 6.89
N ILE A 58 11.53 1.92 6.38
CA ILE A 58 11.05 3.31 6.33
C ILE A 58 9.75 3.38 5.53
N MET A 59 9.71 2.67 4.41
CA MET A 59 8.53 2.62 3.55
C MET A 59 8.35 1.22 3.00
N MET A 60 7.12 0.75 2.96
CA MET A 60 6.76 -0.52 2.36
C MET A 60 5.54 -0.36 1.46
N GLN A 61 5.57 -0.99 0.29
CA GLN A 61 4.47 -1.06 -0.64
C GLN A 61 4.28 -2.50 -1.11
N MET A 62 3.09 -3.06 -0.87
CA MET A 62 2.66 -4.30 -1.49
C MET A 62 2.13 -3.99 -2.89
N THR A 63 2.61 -4.74 -3.90
CA THR A 63 2.22 -4.56 -5.30
C THR A 63 1.47 -5.78 -5.85
N ILE A 64 1.38 -5.85 -7.18
CA ILE A 64 0.64 -6.87 -7.95
C ILE A 64 1.03 -8.31 -7.58
N GLN A 65 0.19 -9.24 -8.01
CA GLN A 65 0.48 -10.65 -7.87
C GLN A 65 1.58 -11.10 -8.83
N VAL A 66 2.56 -11.83 -8.31
CA VAL A 66 3.64 -12.46 -9.05
C VAL A 66 3.74 -13.94 -8.68
N GLU A 67 4.36 -14.74 -9.53
CA GLU A 67 4.65 -16.14 -9.20
C GLU A 67 5.74 -16.25 -8.11
N CYS A 68 5.70 -17.31 -7.29
CA CYS A 68 6.73 -17.57 -6.26
C CYS A 68 7.87 -18.40 -6.83
N ASN A 69 8.60 -17.82 -7.77
CA ASN A 69 9.74 -18.42 -8.42
C ASN A 69 10.72 -17.33 -8.88
N ASP A 70 11.87 -17.73 -9.41
CA ASP A 70 12.92 -16.83 -9.88
C ASP A 70 12.43 -15.80 -10.91
N GLU A 71 11.46 -16.17 -11.75
CA GLU A 71 10.83 -15.26 -12.71
C GLU A 71 10.00 -14.19 -12.00
N GLY A 72 9.22 -14.57 -10.99
CA GLY A 72 8.48 -13.66 -10.15
C GLY A 72 9.37 -12.76 -9.30
N GLU A 73 10.47 -13.28 -8.75
CA GLU A 73 11.50 -12.48 -8.05
C GLU A 73 12.08 -11.41 -8.97
N THR A 74 12.50 -11.82 -10.17
CA THR A 74 13.05 -10.90 -11.18
C THR A 74 12.02 -9.85 -11.59
N THR A 75 10.76 -10.26 -11.78
CA THR A 75 9.67 -9.37 -12.13
C THR A 75 9.37 -8.39 -11.00
N CYS A 76 9.40 -8.85 -9.76
CA CYS A 76 9.19 -8.04 -8.57
C CYS A 76 10.29 -6.99 -8.40
N SER A 77 11.56 -7.37 -8.52
CA SER A 77 12.70 -6.43 -8.46
C SER A 77 12.53 -5.31 -9.48
N LYS A 78 12.32 -5.66 -10.76
CA LYS A 78 12.14 -4.68 -11.84
C LYS A 78 10.95 -3.76 -11.62
N LEU A 79 9.87 -4.28 -11.04
CA LEU A 79 8.71 -3.48 -10.72
C LEU A 79 8.99 -2.49 -9.59
N CYS A 80 9.65 -2.94 -8.52
CA CYS A 80 10.07 -2.05 -7.44
C CYS A 80 11.02 -0.97 -7.96
N GLU A 81 11.98 -1.33 -8.83
CA GLU A 81 12.87 -0.38 -9.48
C GLU A 81 12.09 0.65 -10.30
N ALA A 82 11.16 0.22 -11.13
CA ALA A 82 10.35 1.11 -11.95
C ALA A 82 9.51 2.09 -11.10
N LEU A 83 8.93 1.61 -9.99
CA LEU A 83 8.19 2.45 -9.05
C LEU A 83 9.10 3.49 -8.38
N ALA A 84 10.28 3.06 -7.91
CA ALA A 84 11.25 3.96 -7.28
C ALA A 84 11.79 5.01 -8.26
N LEU A 85 12.04 4.63 -9.50
CA LEU A 85 12.47 5.56 -10.56
C LEU A 85 11.36 6.55 -10.92
N ALA A 86 10.10 6.10 -10.99
CA ALA A 86 8.97 6.97 -11.23
C ALA A 86 8.75 7.99 -10.09
N ALA A 87 9.07 7.60 -8.85
CA ALA A 87 9.00 8.47 -7.68
C ALA A 87 10.31 9.22 -7.38
N HIS A 88 11.33 9.14 -8.25
CA HIS A 88 12.69 9.59 -7.93
C HIS A 88 12.74 11.05 -7.45
N ASP A 89 12.06 11.96 -8.14
CA ASP A 89 12.08 13.39 -7.78
C ASP A 89 11.33 13.69 -6.48
N GLU A 90 10.28 12.94 -6.18
CA GLU A 90 9.46 13.12 -4.97
C GLU A 90 9.98 12.32 -3.76
N ALA A 91 10.84 11.33 -3.98
CA ALA A 91 11.30 10.41 -2.94
C ALA A 91 11.90 11.11 -1.70
N PRO A 92 12.74 12.17 -1.79
CA PRO A 92 13.27 12.83 -0.60
C PRO A 92 12.15 13.42 0.27
N LYS A 93 11.15 14.03 -0.36
CA LYS A 93 10.00 14.60 0.35
C LYS A 93 9.21 13.52 1.06
N LEU A 94 8.96 12.39 0.38
CA LEU A 94 8.24 11.26 0.96
C LEU A 94 9.01 10.63 2.13
N LEU A 95 10.32 10.44 1.98
CA LEU A 95 11.18 9.85 3.01
C LEU A 95 11.28 10.77 4.24
N CYS A 96 11.52 12.07 4.05
CA CYS A 96 11.60 13.02 5.17
C CYS A 96 10.28 13.17 5.92
N ALA A 97 9.15 13.11 5.21
CA ALA A 97 7.83 13.09 5.84
C ALA A 97 7.65 11.88 6.78
N THR A 98 8.37 10.77 6.52
CA THR A 98 8.34 9.58 7.36
C THR A 98 9.35 9.62 8.50
N VAL A 99 10.60 10.03 8.24
CA VAL A 99 11.69 9.93 9.23
C VAL A 99 11.85 11.16 10.13
N GLY A 100 11.26 12.30 9.76
CA GLY A 100 11.36 13.55 10.53
C GLY A 100 12.70 14.26 10.35
N ASN A 101 13.57 14.24 11.36
CA ASN A 101 14.89 14.87 11.30
C ASN A 101 15.96 13.80 11.05
N TYR A 102 16.73 13.96 9.99
CA TYR A 102 17.80 13.02 9.63
C TYR A 102 18.89 13.74 8.85
N ASN A 103 20.14 13.59 9.27
CA ASN A 103 21.29 14.13 8.56
C ASN A 103 21.90 13.02 7.71
N ASN A 104 22.02 13.27 6.41
CA ASN A 104 22.62 12.36 5.44
C ASN A 104 22.05 10.92 5.48
N LEU A 105 20.74 10.81 5.29
CA LEU A 105 20.05 9.53 5.15
C LEU A 105 20.51 8.82 3.87
N GLU A 106 21.02 7.61 4.05
CA GLU A 106 21.20 6.63 3.00
C GLU A 106 20.08 5.59 3.07
N VAL A 107 19.48 5.29 1.93
CA VAL A 107 18.42 4.30 1.78
C VAL A 107 18.70 3.33 0.65
N PHE A 108 18.15 2.12 0.81
CA PHE A 108 18.33 1.00 -0.08
C PHE A 108 16.97 0.39 -0.39
N LEU A 109 16.71 0.11 -1.67
CA LEU A 109 15.47 -0.50 -2.12
C LEU A 109 15.62 -2.02 -2.22
N TYR A 110 14.72 -2.73 -1.54
CA TYR A 110 14.61 -4.18 -1.55
C TYR A 110 13.27 -4.62 -2.11
N SER A 111 13.29 -5.81 -2.68
CA SER A 111 12.10 -6.54 -3.09
C SER A 111 12.02 -7.87 -2.37
N ARG A 112 10.79 -8.33 -2.12
CA ARG A 112 10.49 -9.67 -1.61
C ARG A 112 9.27 -10.20 -2.36
N VAL A 113 9.27 -11.48 -2.67
CA VAL A 113 8.08 -12.16 -3.20
C VAL A 113 7.57 -13.15 -2.19
N CYS A 114 6.25 -13.27 -2.11
CA CYS A 114 5.56 -14.24 -1.30
C CYS A 114 6.05 -14.16 0.17
N ASP A 115 6.01 -15.26 0.90
CA ASP A 115 6.53 -15.33 2.27
C ASP A 115 8.01 -15.75 2.30
N CYS A 116 8.84 -15.28 1.36
CA CYS A 116 10.27 -15.58 1.37
C CYS A 116 10.95 -14.98 2.61
N ASP A 117 11.87 -15.73 3.21
CA ASP A 117 12.56 -15.33 4.44
C ASP A 117 13.70 -14.32 4.22
N THR A 118 13.84 -13.77 3.01
CA THR A 118 14.95 -12.88 2.65
C THR A 118 14.51 -11.69 1.80
N TRP A 119 15.07 -10.52 2.11
CA TRP A 119 14.99 -9.33 1.27
C TRP A 119 16.06 -9.39 0.17
N HIS A 120 15.67 -9.08 -1.07
CA HIS A 120 16.57 -9.04 -2.21
C HIS A 120 16.86 -7.59 -2.60
N PHE A 121 18.13 -7.20 -2.60
CA PHE A 121 18.53 -5.86 -3.01
C PHE A 121 18.26 -5.68 -4.51
N THR A 122 17.54 -4.61 -4.85
CA THR A 122 17.18 -4.31 -6.25
C THR A 122 18.30 -3.66 -7.05
N GLY A 123 19.40 -3.25 -6.40
CA GLY A 123 20.46 -2.47 -7.03
C GLY A 123 20.27 -0.96 -6.93
N LEU A 124 19.12 -0.48 -6.44
CA LEU A 124 18.86 0.95 -6.24
C LEU A 124 19.10 1.38 -4.79
N SER A 125 19.93 2.41 -4.64
CA SER A 125 20.12 3.14 -3.39
C SER A 125 20.09 4.63 -3.64
N ARG A 126 19.93 5.40 -2.56
CA ARG A 126 20.03 6.85 -2.58
C ARG A 126 20.66 7.34 -1.29
N ASN A 127 21.57 8.27 -1.40
CA ASN A 127 22.25 8.91 -0.29
C ASN A 127 22.02 10.42 -0.29
N ASN A 128 22.63 11.11 0.67
CA ASN A 128 22.62 12.57 0.77
C ASN A 128 21.21 13.15 0.86
N ILE A 129 20.31 12.47 1.59
CA ILE A 129 18.98 12.99 1.89
C ILE A 129 19.04 13.62 3.28
N CYS A 130 18.80 14.93 3.36
CA CYS A 130 18.75 15.63 4.64
C CYS A 130 17.31 16.07 4.91
N CYS A 131 16.86 15.86 6.14
CA CYS A 131 15.50 16.11 6.57
C CYS A 131 15.49 17.02 7.80
N SER A 132 14.67 18.06 7.77
CA SER A 132 14.43 18.96 8.89
C SER A 132 12.95 19.27 8.98
N GLU A 133 12.37 19.13 10.17
CA GLU A 133 10.95 19.35 10.43
C GLU A 133 10.03 18.60 9.45
N TYR A 134 10.38 17.35 9.13
CA TYR A 134 9.65 16.49 8.19
C TYR A 134 9.70 16.94 6.71
N GLU A 135 10.55 17.92 6.38
CA GLU A 135 10.76 18.40 5.02
C GLU A 135 12.16 18.04 4.50
N ALA A 136 12.25 17.82 3.19
CA ALA A 136 13.53 17.59 2.52
C ALA A 136 14.28 18.91 2.32
N ILE A 137 15.52 18.95 2.78
CA ILE A 137 16.44 20.08 2.66
C ILE A 137 17.71 19.66 1.92
N GLY A 138 18.49 20.64 1.44
CA GLY A 138 19.82 20.36 0.92
C GLY A 138 20.78 19.99 2.07
N CYS A 139 21.55 18.92 1.92
CA CYS A 139 22.62 18.59 2.85
C CYS A 139 23.73 19.65 2.76
N SER A 140 24.20 20.13 3.91
CA SER A 140 25.38 20.99 3.97
C SER A 140 26.66 20.15 3.81
N GLU A 141 27.79 20.79 3.47
CA GLU A 141 29.08 20.09 3.38
C GLU A 141 29.49 19.45 4.73
N GLU A 142 29.03 20.02 5.85
CA GLU A 142 29.27 19.49 7.21
C GLU A 142 28.48 18.20 7.49
N ASP A 143 27.34 18.02 6.82
CA ASP A 143 26.50 16.81 6.95
C ASP A 143 27.01 15.64 6.09
N LEU A 144 27.91 15.90 5.13
CA LEU A 144 28.43 14.92 4.18
C LEU A 144 29.72 14.22 4.64
N THR A 145 30.26 14.60 5.81
CA THR A 145 31.45 13.97 6.39
C THR A 145 31.08 12.81 7.32
N PRO A 146 31.67 11.61 7.14
CA PRO A 146 31.37 10.41 7.94
C PRO A 146 31.90 10.48 9.39
#